data_AF-A0A2A5VZT3-F1
#
_entry.id   AF-A0A2A5VZT3-F1
#
_cell.length_a   1.000
_cell.length_b   1.000
_cell.length_c   1.000
_cell.angle_alpha   90.00
_cell.angle_beta   90.00
_cell.angle_gamma   90.00
#
_symmetry.space_group_name_H-M   'P 1'
#
loop_
_entity.id
_entity.type
_entity.pdbx_description
1 polymer ?
#
loop_
_entity_poly.entity_id
_entity_poly.type
_entity_poly.pdbx_seq_one_letter_code
_entity_poly.pdbx_strand_id
1 'polypeptide(L)'
;MRPPPKSISRALLLYSGVPMILTVVAVVGWLLSVKIFAYADERASRIDAVNQLIWQIKGTQGGSIREYEIMRTEQLEDLNRQLYQDISVAVGVLSLAILVPILVSRYASHLVGVDLKRLEAHIRDYGLDGSGVNRQSFDLKEFGGVFADVSRTLRERTESELRWKRAEKELQSSNSDLLRRTKQLRNGRRIAMSIMEDAESARAELEVINARLSQVIEQAKSSAKEADSANQAKSRFLATMSHEIRTPLNGVIGFIDLLSQTDLNEEQKDYIESLHTSGNTLMALINDILDFSKIESGHLEIETQPIHLPDLLTESSEIFQVEALKKGIEFSLEIDEDVPRMVLGDETRIRQVLSNLLSNAVKFTSEGRVCLRANCENVWEPGGMCEIEFEVADTGIGISEEQIQRLFNPFSQADSSTTRQYGGTGLGLAICKSLAEAMGGRVHVSSTPGEGSRFYAYVQMEVLNEASPVSAVDTPQPEPEGLPQSDVPDVCSIAVAEDNLANQRLLKIMFQQIGYPDAVFLSNGSELINYLQGNACDLVFMDLQMPILDGLQACELIREGEAGDRHKEVPVVALTANAFAGDEERCKEAGMNAYLSKPFKIDRLREMIASLQRVP
;
A
#
# COMPACT_ATOMS: atom_id res chain seq x y z
N MET A 1 -65.59 -39.94 -61.84
CA MET A 1 -64.76 -38.76 -62.18
C MET A 1 -63.76 -39.17 -63.25
N ARG A 2 -63.90 -38.69 -64.51
CA ARG A 2 -62.87 -38.91 -65.55
C ARG A 2 -61.80 -37.80 -65.41
N PRO A 3 -60.50 -38.13 -65.49
CA PRO A 3 -59.45 -37.12 -65.38
C PRO A 3 -59.47 -36.15 -66.58
N PRO A 4 -59.07 -34.88 -66.39
CA PRO A 4 -58.98 -33.91 -67.49
C PRO A 4 -57.94 -34.35 -68.54
N PRO A 5 -58.00 -33.83 -69.78
CA PRO A 5 -57.06 -34.22 -70.82
C PRO A 5 -55.64 -33.88 -70.37
N LYS A 6 -54.79 -34.91 -70.26
CA LYS A 6 -53.41 -34.84 -69.73
C LYS A 6 -52.48 -33.87 -70.50
N SER A 7 -52.92 -33.24 -71.60
CA SER A 7 -52.05 -32.41 -72.46
C SER A 7 -51.86 -30.98 -71.93
N ILE A 8 -52.90 -30.32 -71.39
CA ILE A 8 -52.82 -28.90 -70.99
C ILE A 8 -51.99 -28.73 -69.72
N SER A 9 -52.21 -29.57 -68.70
CA SER A 9 -51.41 -29.55 -67.47
C SER A 9 -49.93 -29.87 -67.73
N ARG A 10 -49.64 -30.77 -68.69
CA ARG A 10 -48.27 -31.10 -69.09
C ARG A 10 -47.62 -29.93 -69.82
N ALA A 11 -48.33 -29.27 -70.74
CA ALA A 11 -47.82 -28.10 -71.45
C ALA A 11 -47.50 -26.94 -70.50
N LEU A 12 -48.42 -26.60 -69.57
CA LEU A 12 -48.19 -25.54 -68.59
C LEU A 12 -47.00 -25.86 -67.67
N LEU A 13 -46.88 -27.11 -67.21
CA LEU A 13 -45.73 -27.51 -66.40
C LEU A 13 -44.41 -27.42 -67.19
N LEU A 14 -44.41 -27.82 -68.47
CA LEU A 14 -43.21 -27.81 -69.31
C LEU A 14 -42.73 -26.39 -69.65
N TYR A 15 -43.65 -25.48 -69.99
CA TYR A 15 -43.30 -24.16 -70.50
C TYR A 15 -43.10 -23.09 -69.42
N SER A 16 -43.79 -23.19 -68.27
CA SER A 16 -43.64 -22.20 -67.18
C SER A 16 -43.10 -22.80 -65.89
N GLY A 17 -43.45 -24.05 -65.56
CA GLY A 17 -43.02 -24.70 -64.31
C GLY A 17 -41.54 -25.11 -64.32
N VAL A 18 -41.08 -25.79 -65.36
CA VAL A 18 -39.70 -26.29 -65.46
C VAL A 18 -38.65 -25.17 -65.45
N PRO A 19 -38.79 -24.06 -66.20
CA PRO A 19 -37.82 -22.95 -66.15
C PRO A 19 -37.74 -22.29 -64.77
N MET A 20 -38.88 -22.15 -64.07
CA MET A 20 -38.96 -21.59 -62.72
C MET A 20 -38.30 -22.50 -61.69
N ILE A 21 -38.51 -23.82 -61.77
CA ILE A 21 -37.84 -24.80 -60.91
C ILE A 21 -36.32 -24.75 -61.15
N LEU A 22 -35.88 -24.75 -62.42
CA LEU A 22 -34.45 -24.69 -62.77
C LEU A 22 -33.77 -23.42 -62.25
N THR A 23 -34.43 -22.26 -62.31
CA THR A 23 -33.88 -21.01 -61.79
C THR A 23 -33.76 -21.02 -60.28
N VAL A 24 -34.77 -21.52 -59.56
CA VAL A 24 -34.69 -21.63 -58.09
C VAL A 24 -33.60 -22.64 -57.68
N VAL A 25 -33.49 -23.78 -58.37
CA VAL A 25 -32.42 -24.76 -58.12
C VAL A 25 -31.04 -24.16 -58.33
N ALA A 26 -30.85 -23.39 -59.41
CA ALA A 26 -29.57 -22.74 -59.71
C ALA A 26 -29.20 -21.69 -58.66
N VAL A 27 -30.15 -20.85 -58.23
CA VAL A 27 -29.91 -19.79 -57.23
C VAL A 27 -29.65 -20.38 -55.85
N VAL A 28 -30.48 -21.33 -55.41
CA VAL A 28 -30.30 -21.99 -54.10
C VAL A 28 -29.00 -22.80 -54.09
N GLY A 29 -28.68 -23.51 -55.18
CA GLY A 29 -27.41 -24.24 -55.31
C GLY A 29 -26.19 -23.32 -55.26
N TRP A 30 -26.24 -22.17 -55.93
CA TRP A 30 -25.17 -21.17 -55.86
C TRP A 30 -24.99 -20.60 -54.45
N LEU A 31 -26.08 -20.23 -53.77
CA LEU A 31 -26.04 -19.73 -52.39
C LEU A 31 -25.51 -20.79 -51.41
N LEU A 32 -25.93 -22.05 -51.57
CA LEU A 32 -25.44 -23.15 -50.75
C LEU A 32 -23.94 -23.37 -50.95
N SER A 33 -23.46 -23.28 -52.21
CA SER A 33 -22.04 -23.39 -52.53
C SER A 33 -21.20 -22.31 -51.86
N VAL A 34 -21.68 -21.06 -51.82
CA VAL A 34 -21.00 -19.96 -51.13
C VAL A 34 -20.93 -20.23 -49.63
N LYS A 35 -22.03 -20.69 -49.02
CA LYS A 35 -22.06 -21.03 -47.58
C LYS A 35 -21.16 -22.21 -47.23
N ILE A 36 -21.12 -23.26 -48.06
CA ILE A 36 -20.23 -24.41 -47.84
C ILE A 36 -18.76 -23.99 -47.92
N PHE A 37 -18.41 -23.09 -48.84
CA PHE A 37 -17.05 -22.57 -48.95
C PHE A 37 -16.67 -21.72 -47.73
N ALA A 38 -17.56 -20.81 -47.30
CA ALA A 38 -17.35 -20.02 -46.09
C ALA A 38 -17.19 -20.89 -44.83
N TYR A 39 -18.02 -21.93 -44.69
CA TYR A 39 -17.89 -22.92 -43.61
C TYR A 39 -16.53 -23.64 -43.63
N ALA A 40 -16.04 -24.03 -44.82
CA ALA A 40 -14.77 -24.73 -44.94
C ALA A 40 -13.58 -23.85 -44.51
N ASP A 41 -13.62 -22.56 -44.88
CA ASP A 41 -12.60 -21.58 -44.52
C ASP A 41 -12.63 -21.25 -43.01
N GLU A 42 -13.81 -21.00 -42.45
CA GLU A 42 -13.97 -20.71 -41.02
C GLU A 42 -13.59 -21.92 -40.14
N ARG A 43 -13.93 -23.14 -40.58
CA ARG A 43 -13.51 -24.37 -39.91
C ARG A 43 -11.99 -24.53 -39.90
N ALA A 44 -11.31 -24.22 -40.99
CA ALA A 44 -9.85 -24.29 -41.05
C ALA A 44 -9.21 -23.26 -40.10
N SER A 45 -9.69 -22.01 -40.12
CA SER A 45 -9.19 -20.94 -39.25
C SER A 45 -9.37 -21.26 -37.75
N ARG A 46 -10.53 -21.80 -37.34
CA ARG A 46 -10.77 -22.18 -35.94
C ARG A 46 -9.91 -23.36 -35.49
N ILE A 47 -9.67 -24.34 -36.36
CA ILE A 47 -8.76 -25.46 -36.06
C ILE A 47 -7.33 -24.95 -35.86
N ASP A 48 -6.87 -24.02 -36.70
CA ASP A 48 -5.54 -23.44 -36.58
C ASP A 48 -5.39 -22.58 -35.31
N ALA A 49 -6.41 -21.80 -34.95
CA ALA A 49 -6.42 -21.02 -33.70
C ALA A 49 -6.31 -21.90 -32.45
N VAL A 50 -7.07 -23.01 -32.41
CA VAL A 50 -6.98 -24.00 -31.31
C VAL A 50 -5.61 -24.68 -31.29
N ASN A 51 -5.05 -25.04 -32.45
CA ASN A 51 -3.71 -25.63 -32.54
C ASN A 51 -2.60 -24.67 -32.05
N GLN A 52 -2.72 -23.36 -32.32
CA GLN A 52 -1.79 -22.35 -31.81
C GLN A 52 -1.87 -22.20 -30.28
N LEU A 53 -3.08 -22.19 -29.72
CA LEU A 53 -3.30 -22.16 -28.27
C LEU A 53 -2.66 -23.39 -27.58
N ILE A 54 -2.79 -24.57 -28.18
CA ILE A 54 -2.15 -25.81 -27.69
C ILE A 54 -0.61 -25.69 -27.72
N TRP A 55 -0.04 -25.03 -28.73
CA TRP A 55 1.41 -24.87 -28.87
C TRP A 55 1.98 -23.90 -27.82
N GLN A 56 1.29 -22.79 -27.53
CA GLN A 56 1.73 -21.81 -26.52
C GLN A 56 1.74 -22.38 -25.09
N ILE A 57 0.83 -23.31 -24.78
CA ILE A 57 0.63 -23.82 -23.40
C ILE A 57 1.48 -25.06 -23.10
N LYS A 58 1.98 -25.77 -24.13
CA LYS A 58 2.99 -26.84 -23.95
C LYS A 58 4.30 -26.36 -23.30
N GLY A 59 4.53 -25.04 -23.22
CA GLY A 59 5.63 -24.43 -22.46
C GLY A 59 5.38 -24.26 -20.95
N THR A 60 4.15 -24.45 -20.48
CA THR A 60 3.75 -24.27 -19.08
C THR A 60 3.28 -25.61 -18.48
N GLN A 61 3.94 -26.09 -17.43
CA GLN A 61 3.54 -27.33 -16.76
C GLN A 61 2.15 -27.19 -16.14
N GLY A 62 1.21 -28.06 -16.53
CA GLY A 62 -0.01 -28.33 -15.75
C GLY A 62 -1.36 -28.23 -16.47
N GLY A 63 -1.43 -27.86 -17.75
CA GLY A 63 -2.71 -27.76 -18.47
C GLY A 63 -3.31 -29.12 -18.88
N SER A 64 -4.49 -29.45 -18.37
CA SER A 64 -5.29 -30.64 -18.72
C SER A 64 -5.65 -30.65 -20.22
N ILE A 65 -5.02 -31.53 -21.00
CA ILE A 65 -5.31 -31.77 -22.44
C ILE A 65 -6.81 -32.05 -22.69
N ARG A 66 -7.51 -32.56 -21.67
CA ARG A 66 -8.91 -32.99 -21.75
C ARG A 66 -9.90 -31.83 -21.90
N GLU A 67 -9.64 -30.67 -21.29
CA GLU A 67 -10.53 -29.50 -21.40
C GLU A 67 -10.44 -28.86 -22.80
N TYR A 68 -9.28 -28.93 -23.45
CA TYR A 68 -9.07 -28.44 -24.81
C TYR A 68 -9.72 -29.32 -25.86
N GLU A 69 -9.69 -30.64 -25.68
CA GLU A 69 -10.44 -31.56 -26.54
C GLU A 69 -11.95 -31.28 -26.47
N ILE A 70 -12.46 -30.95 -25.28
CA ILE A 70 -13.87 -30.59 -25.07
C ILE A 70 -14.21 -29.25 -25.77
N MET A 71 -13.41 -28.20 -25.57
CA MET A 71 -13.64 -26.91 -26.27
C MET A 71 -13.57 -27.05 -27.79
N ARG A 72 -12.63 -27.85 -28.30
CA ARG A 72 -12.52 -28.13 -29.74
C ARG A 72 -13.76 -28.84 -30.28
N THR A 73 -14.30 -29.80 -29.54
CA THR A 73 -15.52 -30.52 -29.94
C THR A 73 -16.73 -29.60 -29.92
N GLU A 74 -16.89 -28.76 -28.89
CA GLU A 74 -18.03 -27.88 -28.73
C GLU A 74 -18.09 -26.80 -29.82
N GLN A 75 -16.96 -26.16 -30.15
CA GLN A 75 -16.90 -25.15 -31.22
C GLN A 75 -17.16 -25.74 -32.62
N LEU A 76 -16.75 -26.98 -32.86
CA LEU A 76 -17.02 -27.67 -34.14
C LEU A 76 -18.48 -28.13 -34.23
N GLU A 77 -19.10 -28.50 -33.13
CA GLU A 77 -20.52 -28.87 -33.07
C GLU A 77 -21.42 -27.68 -33.39
N ASP A 78 -21.12 -26.49 -32.87
CA ASP A 78 -21.90 -25.27 -33.17
C ASP A 78 -21.83 -24.89 -34.65
N LEU A 79 -20.64 -24.93 -35.25
CA LEU A 79 -20.46 -24.63 -36.67
C LEU A 79 -21.16 -25.68 -37.56
N ASN A 80 -21.09 -26.95 -37.18
CA ASN A 80 -21.84 -28.03 -37.86
C ASN A 80 -23.35 -27.80 -37.76
N ARG A 81 -23.85 -27.42 -36.59
CA ARG A 81 -25.28 -27.18 -36.36
C ARG A 81 -25.80 -26.05 -37.24
N GLN A 82 -25.03 -24.96 -37.41
CA GLN A 82 -25.39 -23.87 -38.31
C GLN A 82 -25.44 -24.33 -39.78
N LEU A 83 -24.45 -25.10 -40.24
CA LEU A 83 -24.45 -25.64 -41.59
C LEU A 83 -25.65 -26.57 -41.84
N TYR A 84 -25.99 -27.44 -40.88
CA TYR A 84 -27.16 -28.32 -40.99
C TYR A 84 -28.47 -27.54 -41.04
N GLN A 85 -28.61 -26.46 -40.26
CA GLN A 85 -29.77 -25.57 -40.34
C GLN A 85 -29.89 -24.94 -41.73
N ASP A 86 -28.80 -24.41 -42.27
CA ASP A 86 -28.79 -23.80 -43.61
C ASP A 86 -29.15 -24.81 -44.71
N ILE A 87 -28.60 -26.02 -44.65
CA ILE A 87 -28.95 -27.11 -45.57
C ILE A 87 -30.43 -27.49 -45.43
N SER A 88 -30.95 -27.59 -44.19
CA SER A 88 -32.35 -27.95 -43.96
C SER A 88 -33.33 -26.90 -44.52
N VAL A 89 -33.01 -25.61 -44.38
CA VAL A 89 -33.79 -24.51 -44.95
C VAL A 89 -33.74 -24.56 -46.47
N ALA A 90 -32.57 -24.80 -47.06
CA ALA A 90 -32.42 -24.91 -48.51
C ALA A 90 -33.22 -26.08 -49.09
N VAL A 91 -33.20 -27.25 -48.43
CA VAL A 91 -34.03 -28.41 -48.81
C VAL A 91 -35.53 -28.06 -48.71
N GLY A 92 -35.94 -27.35 -47.65
CA GLY A 92 -37.30 -26.83 -47.49
C GLY A 92 -37.73 -25.93 -48.64
N VAL A 93 -36.90 -24.95 -49.00
CA VAL A 93 -37.17 -24.02 -50.13
C VAL A 93 -37.25 -24.76 -51.46
N LEU A 94 -36.35 -25.71 -51.72
CA LEU A 94 -36.37 -26.53 -52.94
C LEU A 94 -37.64 -27.40 -53.03
N SER A 95 -38.10 -27.95 -51.91
CA SER A 95 -39.32 -28.76 -51.87
C SER A 95 -40.56 -27.93 -52.21
N LEU A 96 -40.66 -26.71 -51.67
CA LEU A 96 -41.72 -25.74 -51.98
C LEU A 96 -41.66 -25.27 -53.43
N ALA A 97 -40.47 -25.00 -53.94
CA ALA A 97 -40.25 -24.57 -55.32
C ALA A 97 -40.69 -25.60 -56.35
N ILE A 98 -40.68 -26.90 -56.01
CA ILE A 98 -41.18 -27.97 -56.86
C ILE A 98 -42.70 -28.16 -56.65
N LEU A 99 -43.17 -28.14 -55.40
CA LEU A 99 -44.56 -28.44 -55.06
C LEU A 99 -45.55 -27.38 -55.55
N VAL A 100 -45.21 -26.08 -55.39
CA VAL A 100 -46.10 -24.96 -55.72
C VAL A 100 -46.42 -24.93 -57.22
N PRO A 101 -45.45 -24.99 -58.17
CA PRO A 101 -45.77 -25.03 -59.60
C PRO A 101 -46.60 -26.23 -60.02
N ILE A 102 -46.41 -27.40 -59.38
CA ILE A 102 -47.21 -28.61 -59.65
C ILE A 102 -48.66 -28.39 -59.22
N LEU A 103 -48.89 -27.82 -58.03
CA LEU A 103 -50.22 -27.52 -57.51
C LEU A 103 -50.92 -26.44 -58.35
N VAL A 104 -50.22 -25.36 -58.67
CA VAL A 104 -50.75 -24.26 -59.50
C VAL A 104 -51.09 -24.75 -60.90
N SER A 105 -50.23 -25.56 -61.53
CA SER A 105 -50.51 -26.14 -62.85
C SER A 105 -51.73 -27.06 -62.83
N ARG A 106 -51.88 -27.89 -61.79
CA ARG A 106 -53.08 -28.72 -61.61
C ARG A 106 -54.35 -27.90 -61.42
N TYR A 107 -54.28 -26.83 -60.62
CA TYR A 107 -55.41 -25.95 -60.36
C TYR A 107 -55.82 -25.16 -61.62
N ALA A 108 -54.85 -24.56 -62.31
CA ALA A 108 -55.07 -23.82 -63.55
C ALA A 108 -55.65 -24.73 -64.65
N SER A 109 -55.16 -25.96 -64.78
CA SER A 109 -55.72 -26.93 -65.74
C SER A 109 -57.16 -27.33 -65.41
N HIS A 110 -57.54 -27.35 -64.13
CA HIS A 110 -58.92 -27.60 -63.73
C HIS A 110 -59.82 -26.41 -64.07
N LEU A 111 -59.38 -25.19 -63.78
CA LEU A 111 -60.13 -23.95 -64.06
C LEU A 111 -60.38 -23.76 -65.56
N VAL A 112 -59.32 -23.85 -66.36
CA VAL A 112 -59.40 -23.73 -67.83
C VAL A 112 -60.26 -24.83 -68.45
N GLY A 113 -60.24 -26.05 -67.89
CA GLY A 113 -61.09 -27.15 -68.34
C GLY A 113 -62.59 -26.96 -68.03
N VAL A 114 -62.93 -26.19 -66.99
CA VAL A 114 -64.32 -25.85 -66.66
C VAL A 114 -64.84 -24.75 -67.58
N ASP A 115 -64.02 -23.73 -67.88
CA ASP A 115 -64.42 -22.62 -68.74
C ASP A 115 -64.51 -23.01 -70.22
N LEU A 116 -63.61 -23.86 -70.72
CA LEU A 116 -63.71 -24.41 -72.08
C LEU A 116 -65.01 -25.21 -72.30
N LYS A 117 -65.47 -25.95 -71.29
CA LYS A 117 -66.75 -26.68 -71.35
C LYS A 117 -67.97 -25.75 -71.33
N ARG A 118 -67.89 -24.61 -70.64
CA ARG A 118 -68.95 -23.58 -70.65
C ARG A 118 -69.01 -22.84 -71.98
N LEU A 119 -67.85 -22.55 -72.57
CA LEU A 119 -67.75 -21.91 -73.88
C LEU A 119 -68.27 -22.82 -75.00
N GLU A 120 -67.93 -24.12 -74.96
CA GLU A 120 -68.45 -25.13 -75.90
C GLU A 120 -69.97 -25.30 -75.78
N ALA A 121 -70.53 -25.17 -74.58
CA ALA A 121 -71.98 -25.16 -74.36
C ALA A 121 -72.66 -23.88 -74.91
N HIS A 122 -72.04 -22.70 -74.74
CA HIS A 122 -72.57 -21.42 -75.24
C HIS A 122 -72.53 -21.28 -76.76
N ILE A 123 -71.50 -21.83 -77.41
CA ILE A 123 -71.38 -21.78 -78.89
C ILE A 123 -72.39 -22.73 -79.56
N ARG A 124 -72.87 -23.75 -78.85
CA ARG A 124 -73.90 -24.67 -79.35
C ARG A 124 -75.32 -24.08 -79.30
N ASP A 125 -75.56 -23.10 -78.44
CA ASP A 125 -76.88 -22.47 -78.23
C ASP A 125 -77.18 -21.29 -79.17
N TYR A 126 -76.15 -20.64 -79.73
CA TYR A 126 -76.30 -19.50 -80.63
C TYR A 126 -76.11 -19.89 -82.09
N GLY A 127 -77.11 -20.57 -82.66
CA GLY A 127 -77.32 -20.58 -84.10
C GLY A 127 -78.03 -19.28 -84.51
N LEU A 128 -77.33 -18.35 -85.15
CA LEU A 128 -77.95 -17.16 -85.74
C LEU A 128 -77.28 -16.74 -87.05
N ASP A 129 -78.06 -16.91 -88.12
CA ASP A 129 -77.96 -16.22 -89.41
C ASP A 129 -78.47 -14.77 -89.29
N GLY A 130 -77.74 -13.85 -89.93
CA GLY A 130 -78.25 -12.81 -90.81
C GLY A 130 -79.31 -11.77 -90.36
N SER A 131 -78.86 -10.51 -90.37
CA SER A 131 -79.47 -9.34 -91.07
C SER A 131 -80.23 -8.27 -90.25
N GLY A 132 -79.96 -6.99 -90.61
CA GLY A 132 -80.89 -5.87 -90.46
C GLY A 132 -80.31 -4.59 -89.86
N VAL A 133 -79.67 -3.73 -90.68
CA VAL A 133 -79.32 -2.34 -90.32
C VAL A 133 -80.11 -1.39 -91.22
N ASN A 134 -80.71 -0.33 -90.67
CA ASN A 134 -81.19 0.80 -91.47
C ASN A 134 -80.98 2.17 -90.76
N ARG A 135 -80.74 3.22 -91.56
CA ARG A 135 -80.31 4.60 -91.24
C ARG A 135 -81.46 5.62 -91.33
N GLN A 136 -81.39 6.73 -90.58
CA GLN A 136 -82.07 8.02 -90.90
C GLN A 136 -81.20 9.26 -90.57
N SER A 137 -81.49 10.39 -91.24
CA SER A 137 -80.68 11.61 -91.47
C SER A 137 -80.98 12.83 -90.56
N PHE A 138 -80.05 13.81 -90.49
CA PHE A 138 -80.01 14.98 -89.56
C PHE A 138 -80.16 16.37 -90.24
N ASP A 139 -80.59 17.40 -89.49
CA ASP A 139 -80.77 18.82 -89.87
C ASP A 139 -79.95 19.80 -88.96
N LEU A 140 -79.57 20.99 -89.45
CA LEU A 140 -78.31 21.70 -89.11
C LEU A 140 -78.45 23.09 -88.41
N LYS A 141 -79.53 23.37 -87.67
CA LYS A 141 -79.73 24.66 -86.94
C LYS A 141 -79.28 24.69 -85.47
N GLU A 142 -78.88 23.57 -84.88
CA GLU A 142 -78.43 23.49 -83.48
C GLU A 142 -76.97 23.90 -83.25
N PHE A 143 -76.19 24.16 -84.32
CA PHE A 143 -74.72 24.30 -84.21
C PHE A 143 -74.20 25.59 -83.55
N GLY A 144 -74.98 26.67 -83.51
CA GLY A 144 -74.52 27.97 -82.98
C GLY A 144 -74.34 28.00 -81.46
N GLY A 145 -75.29 27.42 -80.72
CA GLY A 145 -75.19 27.28 -79.26
C GLY A 145 -74.10 26.28 -78.86
N VAL A 146 -74.00 25.18 -79.62
CA VAL A 146 -72.99 24.14 -79.42
C VAL A 146 -71.57 24.70 -79.57
N PHE A 147 -71.31 25.60 -80.53
CA PHE A 147 -69.97 26.15 -80.73
C PHE A 147 -69.52 27.07 -79.57
N ALA A 148 -70.44 27.86 -79.02
CA ALA A 148 -70.16 28.74 -77.87
C ALA A 148 -69.91 27.92 -76.58
N ASP A 149 -70.72 26.88 -76.35
CA ASP A 149 -70.50 25.96 -75.23
C ASP A 149 -69.20 25.19 -75.40
N VAL A 150 -68.92 24.61 -76.58
CA VAL A 150 -67.64 23.93 -76.87
C VAL A 150 -66.44 24.84 -76.61
N SER A 151 -66.52 26.12 -76.98
CA SER A 151 -65.45 27.10 -76.73
C SER A 151 -65.23 27.38 -75.24
N ARG A 152 -66.31 27.43 -74.45
CA ARG A 152 -66.25 27.59 -72.98
C ARG A 152 -65.65 26.34 -72.34
N THR A 153 -66.12 25.15 -72.72
CA THR A 153 -65.62 23.86 -72.20
C THR A 153 -64.15 23.65 -72.54
N LEU A 154 -63.70 24.09 -73.73
CA LEU A 154 -62.28 24.02 -74.12
C LEU A 154 -61.40 24.97 -73.29
N ARG A 155 -61.89 26.17 -72.94
CA ARG A 155 -61.18 27.09 -72.01
C ARG A 155 -61.10 26.53 -70.60
N GLU A 156 -62.20 26.00 -70.07
CA GLU A 156 -62.21 25.36 -68.76
C GLU A 156 -61.30 24.13 -68.70
N ARG A 157 -61.27 23.33 -69.78
CA ARG A 157 -60.38 22.18 -69.91
C ARG A 157 -58.91 22.59 -69.98
N THR A 158 -58.57 23.63 -70.75
CA THR A 158 -57.18 24.13 -70.83
C THR A 158 -56.71 24.74 -69.51
N GLU A 159 -57.56 25.47 -68.80
CA GLU A 159 -57.24 25.93 -67.44
C GLU A 159 -57.07 24.78 -66.45
N SER A 160 -57.92 23.75 -66.53
CA SER A 160 -57.82 22.56 -65.67
C SER A 160 -56.53 21.78 -65.94
N GLU A 161 -56.13 21.63 -67.21
CA GLU A 161 -54.85 21.02 -67.59
C GLU A 161 -53.65 21.81 -67.06
N LEU A 162 -53.71 23.15 -67.10
CA LEU A 162 -52.66 24.01 -66.54
C LEU A 162 -52.56 23.87 -65.01
N ARG A 163 -53.71 23.80 -64.31
CA ARG A 163 -53.75 23.57 -62.85
C ARG A 163 -53.19 22.18 -62.51
N TRP A 164 -53.57 21.15 -63.25
CA TRP A 164 -53.07 19.80 -63.07
C TRP A 164 -51.56 19.70 -63.29
N LYS A 165 -51.02 20.33 -64.34
CA LYS A 165 -49.56 20.39 -64.60
C LYS A 165 -48.79 21.11 -63.50
N ARG A 166 -49.35 22.17 -62.89
CA ARG A 166 -48.72 22.84 -61.74
C ARG A 166 -48.72 21.94 -60.51
N ALA A 167 -49.86 21.33 -60.20
CA ALA A 167 -49.99 20.39 -59.09
C ALA A 167 -49.05 19.18 -59.26
N GLU A 168 -48.94 18.63 -60.47
CA GLU A 168 -48.00 17.55 -60.79
C GLU A 168 -46.54 17.98 -60.56
N LYS A 169 -46.17 19.18 -61.00
CA LYS A 169 -44.82 19.72 -60.79
C LYS A 169 -44.49 19.96 -59.31
N GLU A 170 -45.44 20.48 -58.55
CA GLU A 170 -45.31 20.63 -57.09
C GLU A 170 -45.18 19.27 -56.39
N LEU A 171 -45.98 18.29 -56.80
CA LEU A 171 -45.96 16.94 -56.23
C LEU A 171 -44.66 16.22 -56.57
N GLN A 172 -44.15 16.37 -57.79
CA GLN A 172 -42.83 15.87 -58.20
C GLN A 172 -41.70 16.52 -57.38
N SER A 173 -41.74 17.85 -57.19
CA SER A 173 -40.76 18.55 -56.35
C SER A 173 -40.82 18.06 -54.91
N SER A 174 -42.02 17.98 -54.31
CA SER A 174 -42.22 17.51 -52.95
C SER A 174 -41.76 16.06 -52.75
N ASN A 175 -42.04 15.18 -53.72
CA ASN A 175 -41.56 13.79 -53.69
C ASN A 175 -40.02 13.71 -53.78
N SER A 176 -39.40 14.56 -54.62
CA SER A 176 -37.94 14.64 -54.70
C SER A 176 -37.29 15.12 -53.39
N ASP A 177 -37.91 16.07 -52.69
CA ASP A 177 -37.45 16.54 -51.39
C ASP A 177 -37.62 15.47 -50.30
N LEU A 178 -38.74 14.73 -50.32
CA LEU A 178 -38.96 13.58 -49.43
C LEU A 178 -37.92 12.48 -49.65
N LEU A 179 -37.58 12.18 -50.91
CA LEU A 179 -36.50 11.24 -51.25
C LEU A 179 -35.14 11.71 -50.73
N ARG A 180 -34.86 13.01 -50.83
CA ARG A 180 -33.61 13.58 -50.29
C ARG A 180 -33.56 13.49 -48.76
N ARG A 181 -34.65 13.83 -48.06
CA ARG A 181 -34.76 13.74 -46.59
C ARG A 181 -34.65 12.29 -46.10
N THR A 182 -35.32 11.35 -46.75
CA THR A 182 -35.24 9.93 -46.38
C THR A 182 -33.83 9.38 -46.58
N LYS A 183 -33.11 9.80 -47.64
CA LYS A 183 -31.70 9.44 -47.85
C LYS A 183 -30.79 10.00 -46.74
N GLN A 184 -30.99 11.26 -46.35
CA GLN A 184 -30.24 11.88 -45.24
C GLN A 184 -30.52 11.17 -43.91
N LEU A 185 -31.78 10.91 -43.57
CA LEU A 185 -32.15 10.18 -42.36
C LEU A 185 -31.59 8.76 -42.34
N ARG A 186 -31.59 8.06 -43.49
CA ARG A 186 -31.00 6.73 -43.60
C ARG A 186 -29.48 6.75 -43.38
N ASN A 187 -28.80 7.79 -43.86
CA ASN A 187 -27.38 7.97 -43.62
C ASN A 187 -27.09 8.33 -42.16
N GLY A 188 -27.83 9.27 -41.59
CA GLY A 188 -27.73 9.65 -40.17
C GLY A 188 -27.97 8.46 -39.24
N ARG A 189 -29.00 7.64 -39.53
CA ARG A 189 -29.26 6.40 -38.78
C ARG A 189 -28.10 5.41 -38.86
N ARG A 190 -27.46 5.27 -40.02
CA ARG A 190 -26.30 4.38 -40.17
C ARG A 190 -25.12 4.84 -39.32
N ILE A 191 -24.81 6.14 -39.34
CA ILE A 191 -23.73 6.71 -38.54
C ILE A 191 -24.03 6.56 -37.05
N ALA A 192 -25.25 6.86 -36.62
CA ALA A 192 -25.66 6.68 -35.22
C ALA A 192 -25.53 5.23 -34.77
N MET A 193 -25.89 4.27 -35.62
CA MET A 193 -25.77 2.84 -35.31
C MET A 193 -24.31 2.40 -35.16
N SER A 194 -23.40 2.88 -36.02
CA SER A 194 -21.96 2.64 -35.90
C SER A 194 -21.40 3.19 -34.58
N ILE A 195 -21.77 4.43 -34.22
CA ILE A 195 -21.31 5.05 -32.97
C ILE A 195 -21.83 4.28 -31.74
N MET A 196 -23.07 3.78 -31.80
CA MET A 196 -23.64 2.98 -30.72
C MET A 196 -22.92 1.63 -30.58
N GLU A 197 -22.58 0.98 -31.70
CA GLU A 197 -21.81 -0.26 -31.70
C GLU A 197 -20.40 -0.06 -31.15
N ASP A 198 -19.71 1.01 -31.56
CA ASP A 198 -18.40 1.39 -31.02
C ASP A 198 -18.47 1.69 -29.51
N ALA A 199 -19.52 2.39 -29.07
CA ALA A 199 -19.73 2.71 -27.66
C ALA A 199 -20.05 1.47 -26.81
N GLU A 200 -20.84 0.53 -27.33
CA GLU A 200 -21.11 -0.75 -26.68
C GLU A 200 -19.83 -1.60 -26.57
N SER A 201 -19.01 -1.66 -27.62
CA SER A 201 -17.71 -2.34 -27.59
C SER A 201 -16.77 -1.71 -26.55
N ALA A 202 -16.61 -0.39 -26.56
CA ALA A 202 -15.78 0.32 -25.60
C ALA A 202 -16.26 0.13 -24.15
N ARG A 203 -17.58 0.08 -23.93
CA ARG A 203 -18.16 -0.20 -22.62
C ARG A 203 -17.86 -1.62 -22.16
N ALA A 204 -18.00 -2.62 -23.04
CA ALA A 204 -17.67 -4.00 -22.73
C ALA A 204 -16.18 -4.16 -22.38
N GLU A 205 -15.29 -3.51 -23.13
CA GLU A 205 -13.85 -3.47 -22.82
C GLU A 205 -13.57 -2.84 -21.45
N LEU A 206 -14.21 -1.70 -21.15
CA LEU A 206 -14.07 -1.04 -19.84
C LEU A 206 -14.56 -1.91 -18.69
N GLU A 207 -15.66 -2.65 -18.86
CA GLU A 207 -16.17 -3.58 -17.85
C GLU A 207 -15.17 -4.72 -17.58
N VAL A 208 -14.55 -5.27 -18.64
CA VAL A 208 -13.49 -6.29 -18.50
C VAL A 208 -12.25 -5.72 -17.80
N ILE A 209 -11.81 -4.52 -18.17
CA ILE A 209 -10.65 -3.86 -17.57
C ILE A 209 -10.90 -3.56 -16.09
N ASN A 210 -12.08 -3.02 -15.74
CA ASN A 210 -12.44 -2.72 -14.36
C ASN A 210 -12.53 -3.98 -13.50
N ALA A 211 -13.07 -5.08 -14.05
CA ALA A 211 -13.09 -6.36 -13.35
C ALA A 211 -11.66 -6.88 -13.08
N ARG A 212 -10.76 -6.81 -14.09
CA ARG A 212 -9.36 -7.19 -13.94
C ARG A 212 -8.63 -6.30 -12.94
N LEU A 213 -8.85 -4.99 -12.99
CA LEU A 213 -8.25 -4.04 -12.06
C LEU A 213 -8.69 -4.33 -10.61
N SER A 214 -9.97 -4.59 -10.41
CA SER A 214 -10.52 -4.93 -9.10
C SER A 214 -9.91 -6.22 -8.54
N GLN A 215 -9.72 -7.23 -9.39
CA GLN A 215 -9.04 -8.47 -9.01
C GLN A 215 -7.58 -8.24 -8.62
N VAL A 216 -6.84 -7.43 -9.40
CA VAL A 216 -5.44 -7.09 -9.10
C VAL A 216 -5.33 -6.31 -7.79
N ILE A 217 -6.23 -5.36 -7.55
CA ILE A 217 -6.27 -4.59 -6.29
C ILE A 217 -6.52 -5.54 -5.10
N GLU A 218 -7.48 -6.46 -5.21
CA GLU A 218 -7.78 -7.39 -4.12
C GLU A 218 -6.61 -8.34 -3.86
N GLN A 219 -5.97 -8.86 -4.91
CA GLN A 219 -4.79 -9.70 -4.80
C GLN A 219 -3.61 -8.93 -4.16
N ALA A 220 -3.37 -7.69 -4.58
CA ALA A 220 -2.34 -6.84 -4.01
C ALA A 220 -2.62 -6.54 -2.53
N LYS A 221 -3.89 -6.29 -2.17
CA LYS A 221 -4.31 -6.05 -0.79
C LYS A 221 -4.14 -7.28 0.10
N SER A 222 -4.50 -8.47 -0.39
CA SER A 222 -4.28 -9.73 0.34
C SER A 222 -2.79 -9.97 0.59
N SER A 223 -1.97 -9.82 -0.45
CA SER A 223 -0.51 -9.98 -0.36
C SER A 223 0.10 -8.98 0.63
N ALA A 224 -0.32 -7.70 0.58
CA ALA A 224 0.14 -6.69 1.52
C ALA A 224 -0.25 -7.00 2.97
N LYS A 225 -1.46 -7.51 3.20
CA LYS A 225 -1.93 -7.92 4.54
C LYS A 225 -1.15 -9.11 5.09
N GLU A 226 -0.84 -10.09 4.25
CA GLU A 226 -0.01 -11.23 4.63
C GLU A 226 1.41 -10.79 4.99
N ALA A 227 2.01 -9.90 4.18
CA ALA A 227 3.32 -9.32 4.44
C ALA A 227 3.35 -8.53 5.76
N ASP A 228 2.35 -7.68 6.01
CA ASP A 228 2.25 -6.91 7.26
C ASP A 228 2.10 -7.82 8.48
N SER A 229 1.23 -8.84 8.40
CA SER A 229 1.08 -9.82 9.47
C SER A 229 2.39 -10.58 9.75
N ALA A 230 3.16 -10.91 8.72
CA ALA A 230 4.45 -11.56 8.87
C ALA A 230 5.47 -10.63 9.55
N ASN A 231 5.50 -9.34 9.16
CA ASN A 231 6.37 -8.33 9.78
C ASN A 231 6.03 -8.08 11.25
N GLN A 232 4.74 -8.01 11.60
CA GLN A 232 4.31 -7.89 12.99
C GLN A 232 4.71 -9.12 13.82
N ALA A 233 4.54 -10.33 13.27
CA ALA A 233 4.96 -11.56 13.94
C ALA A 233 6.48 -11.62 14.16
N LYS A 234 7.27 -11.23 13.14
CA LYS A 234 8.74 -11.11 13.22
C LYS A 234 9.15 -10.13 14.31
N SER A 235 8.51 -8.97 14.37
CA SER A 235 8.81 -7.91 15.35
C SER A 235 8.47 -8.34 16.78
N ARG A 236 7.30 -8.96 16.99
CA ARG A 236 6.91 -9.51 18.32
C ARG A 236 7.86 -10.62 18.76
N PHE A 237 8.27 -11.49 17.84
CA PHE A 237 9.24 -12.54 18.14
C PHE A 237 10.57 -11.95 18.60
N LEU A 238 11.11 -10.97 17.86
CA LEU A 238 12.37 -10.32 18.22
C LEU A 238 12.29 -9.58 19.56
N ALA A 239 11.19 -8.85 19.81
CA ALA A 239 10.97 -8.17 21.09
C ALA A 239 10.95 -9.14 22.28
N THR A 240 10.22 -10.25 22.14
CA THR A 240 10.16 -11.30 23.17
C THR A 240 11.53 -11.94 23.39
N MET A 241 12.21 -12.35 22.31
CA MET A 241 13.53 -12.97 22.39
C MET A 241 14.56 -12.02 23.00
N SER A 242 14.52 -10.72 22.70
CA SER A 242 15.42 -9.78 23.33
C SER A 242 15.19 -9.69 24.83
N HIS A 243 13.94 -9.68 25.31
CA HIS A 243 13.65 -9.68 26.75
C HIS A 243 14.16 -10.98 27.43
N GLU A 244 13.97 -12.11 26.78
CA GLU A 244 14.42 -13.44 27.22
C GLU A 244 15.96 -13.58 27.19
N ILE A 245 16.66 -12.86 26.31
CA ILE A 245 18.13 -12.85 26.27
C ILE A 245 18.70 -11.80 27.24
N ARG A 246 18.06 -10.64 27.36
CA ARG A 246 18.48 -9.53 28.23
C ARG A 246 18.46 -9.95 29.70
N THR A 247 17.44 -10.66 30.13
CA THR A 247 17.29 -11.07 31.54
C THR A 247 18.47 -11.90 32.06
N PRO A 248 18.86 -13.03 31.43
CA PRO A 248 20.03 -13.79 31.86
C PRO A 248 21.34 -13.05 31.64
N LEU A 249 21.46 -12.25 30.57
CA LEU A 249 22.67 -11.50 30.27
C LEU A 249 22.94 -10.38 31.29
N ASN A 250 21.90 -9.65 31.70
CA ASN A 250 21.98 -8.68 32.80
C ASN A 250 22.37 -9.36 34.12
N GLY A 251 21.89 -10.59 34.35
CA GLY A 251 22.34 -11.40 35.49
C GLY A 251 23.85 -11.69 35.43
N VAL A 252 24.36 -12.09 34.26
CA VAL A 252 25.80 -12.34 34.04
C VAL A 252 26.62 -11.07 34.24
N ILE A 253 26.21 -9.94 33.65
CA ILE A 253 26.89 -8.64 33.81
C ILE A 253 26.88 -8.23 35.29
N GLY A 254 25.76 -8.35 35.99
CA GLY A 254 25.68 -8.07 37.42
C GLY A 254 26.64 -8.94 38.25
N PHE A 255 26.82 -10.22 37.91
CA PHE A 255 27.82 -11.06 38.58
C PHE A 255 29.26 -10.63 38.25
N ILE A 256 29.52 -10.17 37.03
CA ILE A 256 30.83 -9.63 36.64
C ILE A 256 31.12 -8.36 37.45
N ASP A 257 30.15 -7.46 37.62
CA ASP A 257 30.27 -6.23 38.43
C ASP A 257 30.47 -6.53 39.92
N LEU A 258 29.86 -7.60 40.43
CA LEU A 258 30.11 -8.06 41.79
C LEU A 258 31.53 -8.60 41.94
N LEU A 259 32.00 -9.39 40.97
CA LEU A 259 33.36 -9.92 40.98
C LEU A 259 34.40 -8.82 40.85
N SER A 260 34.17 -7.79 40.03
CA SER A 260 35.09 -6.65 39.85
C SER A 260 35.30 -5.85 41.14
N GLN A 261 34.39 -5.97 42.10
CA GLN A 261 34.48 -5.33 43.42
C GLN A 261 35.15 -6.20 44.49
N THR A 262 35.59 -7.41 44.15
CA THR A 262 36.36 -8.28 45.06
C THR A 262 37.86 -8.09 44.91
N ASP A 263 38.64 -8.64 45.84
CA ASP A 263 40.10 -8.68 45.73
C ASP A 263 40.52 -9.63 44.60
N LEU A 264 40.87 -9.04 43.46
CA LEU A 264 41.29 -9.73 42.25
C LEU A 264 42.78 -9.49 41.98
N ASN A 265 43.46 -10.52 41.49
CA ASN A 265 44.79 -10.35 40.91
C ASN A 265 44.70 -9.69 39.51
N GLU A 266 45.82 -9.21 38.96
CA GLU A 266 45.84 -8.49 37.67
C GLU A 266 45.29 -9.34 36.51
N GLU A 267 45.59 -10.64 36.48
CA GLU A 267 45.08 -11.55 35.44
C GLU A 267 43.54 -11.72 35.53
N GLN A 268 43.00 -11.77 36.74
CA GLN A 268 41.56 -11.86 37.00
C GLN A 268 40.83 -10.55 36.66
N LYS A 269 41.47 -9.40 36.89
CA LYS A 269 40.93 -8.10 36.46
C LYS A 269 40.82 -8.03 34.94
N ASP A 270 41.86 -8.45 34.21
CA ASP A 270 41.83 -8.52 32.74
C ASP A 270 40.71 -9.43 32.22
N TYR A 271 40.49 -10.59 32.86
CA TYR A 271 39.38 -11.48 32.52
C TYR A 271 38.01 -10.84 32.76
N ILE A 272 37.85 -10.17 33.90
CA ILE A 272 36.58 -9.51 34.26
C ILE A 272 36.31 -8.32 33.36
N GLU A 273 37.31 -7.49 33.04
CA GLU A 273 37.17 -6.38 32.09
C GLU A 273 36.81 -6.89 30.68
N SER A 274 37.44 -7.98 30.24
CA SER A 274 37.12 -8.63 28.96
C SER A 274 35.70 -9.20 28.93
N LEU A 275 35.25 -9.85 30.00
CA LEU A 275 33.89 -10.38 30.14
C LEU A 275 32.86 -9.26 30.18
N HIS A 276 33.13 -8.19 30.93
CA HIS A 276 32.27 -7.02 31.03
C HIS A 276 32.11 -6.34 29.67
N THR A 277 33.23 -6.09 28.97
CA THR A 277 33.25 -5.51 27.62
C THR A 277 32.47 -6.39 26.64
N SER A 278 32.64 -7.71 26.70
CA SER A 278 31.93 -8.66 25.82
C SER A 278 30.43 -8.70 26.11
N GLY A 279 30.04 -8.67 27.38
CA GLY A 279 28.63 -8.64 27.80
C GLY A 279 27.91 -7.37 27.35
N ASN A 280 28.53 -6.21 27.56
CA ASN A 280 28.02 -4.92 27.11
C ASN A 280 27.94 -4.82 25.59
N THR A 281 28.96 -5.35 24.88
CA THR A 281 28.93 -5.44 23.41
C THR A 281 27.73 -6.26 22.96
N LEU A 282 27.52 -7.46 23.53
CA LEU A 282 26.39 -8.33 23.17
C LEU A 282 25.04 -7.65 23.44
N MET A 283 24.90 -6.95 24.56
CA MET A 283 23.72 -6.15 24.89
C MET A 283 23.45 -5.06 23.85
N ALA A 284 24.49 -4.31 23.45
CA ALA A 284 24.38 -3.31 22.40
C ALA A 284 23.91 -3.94 21.08
N LEU A 285 24.47 -5.09 20.68
CA LEU A 285 24.06 -5.78 19.45
C LEU A 285 22.60 -6.23 19.46
N ILE A 286 22.12 -6.72 20.61
CA ILE A 286 20.71 -7.12 20.75
C ILE A 286 19.80 -5.90 20.61
N ASN A 287 20.17 -4.79 21.23
CA ASN A 287 19.42 -3.53 21.12
C ASN A 287 19.43 -3.01 19.68
N ASP A 288 20.57 -3.05 18.99
CA ASP A 288 20.68 -2.69 17.57
C ASP A 288 19.74 -3.52 16.67
N ILE A 289 19.67 -4.83 16.91
CA ILE A 289 18.77 -5.73 16.17
C ILE A 289 17.30 -5.38 16.43
N LEU A 290 16.95 -5.07 17.67
CA LEU A 290 15.60 -4.65 18.03
C LEU A 290 15.23 -3.32 17.39
N ASP A 291 16.10 -2.32 17.50
CA ASP A 291 15.88 -1.00 16.94
C ASP A 291 15.71 -1.12 15.42
N PHE A 292 16.57 -1.91 14.76
CA PHE A 292 16.42 -2.21 13.34
C PHE A 292 15.07 -2.86 13.00
N SER A 293 14.59 -3.81 13.81
CA SER A 293 13.28 -4.43 13.60
C SER A 293 12.11 -3.47 13.82
N LYS A 294 12.19 -2.56 14.79
CA LYS A 294 11.16 -1.54 15.03
C LYS A 294 11.08 -0.54 13.89
N ILE A 295 12.24 -0.16 13.35
CA ILE A 295 12.38 0.68 12.18
C ILE A 295 11.78 0.01 10.95
N GLU A 296 12.19 -1.23 10.63
CA GLU A 296 11.73 -1.97 9.44
C GLU A 296 10.19 -2.17 9.44
N SER A 297 9.60 -2.26 10.63
CA SER A 297 8.15 -2.39 10.80
C SER A 297 7.40 -1.07 10.91
N GLY A 298 8.08 0.08 10.88
CA GLY A 298 7.47 1.41 10.99
C GLY A 298 6.88 1.74 12.38
N HIS A 299 7.26 1.01 13.43
CA HIS A 299 6.80 1.21 14.81
C HIS A 299 7.82 1.97 15.67
N LEU A 300 8.74 2.71 15.05
CA LEU A 300 9.66 3.58 15.79
C LEU A 300 8.90 4.85 16.21
N GLU A 301 8.73 5.03 17.51
CA GLU A 301 8.22 6.27 18.10
C GLU A 301 9.40 7.18 18.39
N ILE A 302 9.38 8.40 17.84
CA ILE A 302 10.36 9.45 18.11
C ILE A 302 9.82 10.27 19.28
N GLU A 303 10.57 10.30 20.38
CA GLU A 303 10.17 11.03 21.58
C GLU A 303 10.69 12.47 21.49
N THR A 304 9.80 13.45 21.48
CA THR A 304 10.20 14.85 21.34
C THR A 304 10.28 15.52 22.71
N GLN A 305 11.48 15.91 23.14
CA GLN A 305 11.76 16.59 24.41
C GLN A 305 12.66 17.82 24.20
N PRO A 306 12.64 18.80 25.13
CA PRO A 306 13.59 19.92 25.10
C PRO A 306 15.02 19.45 25.31
N ILE A 307 15.92 19.82 24.39
CA ILE A 307 17.33 19.44 24.38
C ILE A 307 18.17 20.71 24.37
N HIS A 308 19.16 20.77 25.26
CA HIS A 308 20.27 21.72 25.15
C HIS A 308 21.39 21.09 24.29
N LEU A 309 21.46 21.49 23.02
CA LEU A 309 22.35 20.86 22.03
C LEU A 309 23.85 20.93 22.39
N PRO A 310 24.38 22.04 22.93
CA PRO A 310 25.78 22.08 23.34
C PRO A 310 26.13 21.03 24.39
N ASP A 311 25.30 20.86 25.43
CA ASP A 311 25.57 19.87 26.48
C ASP A 311 25.48 18.46 25.93
N LEU A 312 24.47 18.18 25.09
CA LEU A 312 24.32 16.90 24.42
C LEU A 312 25.59 16.53 23.62
N LEU A 313 26.10 17.46 22.81
CA LEU A 313 27.28 17.25 21.98
C LEU A 313 28.55 17.08 22.83
N THR A 314 28.71 17.90 23.88
CA THR A 314 29.84 17.78 24.81
C THR A 314 29.83 16.42 25.49
N GLU A 315 28.74 16.04 26.16
CA GLU A 315 28.63 14.75 26.86
C GLU A 315 28.81 13.55 25.92
N SER A 316 28.23 13.61 24.72
CA SER A 316 28.40 12.55 23.72
C SER A 316 29.85 12.42 23.23
N SER A 317 30.65 13.48 23.32
CA SER A 317 32.04 13.48 22.88
C SER A 317 33.05 13.00 23.93
N GLU A 318 32.76 13.20 25.23
CA GLU A 318 33.69 12.92 26.33
C GLU A 318 34.18 11.46 26.36
N ILE A 319 33.27 10.51 26.15
CA ILE A 319 33.59 9.07 26.17
C ILE A 319 34.61 8.73 25.07
N PHE A 320 34.42 9.29 23.88
CA PHE A 320 35.29 9.04 22.73
C PHE A 320 36.58 9.84 22.79
N GLN A 321 36.60 10.99 23.45
CA GLN A 321 37.82 11.74 23.73
C GLN A 321 38.78 10.93 24.60
N VAL A 322 38.27 10.23 25.62
CA VAL A 322 39.08 9.33 26.46
C VAL A 322 39.62 8.15 25.64
N GLU A 323 38.81 7.57 24.74
CA GLU A 323 39.24 6.46 23.88
C GLU A 323 40.28 6.89 22.83
N ALA A 324 40.09 8.06 22.23
CA ALA A 324 41.04 8.66 21.29
C ALA A 324 42.38 8.98 21.97
N LEU A 325 42.34 9.53 23.20
CA LEU A 325 43.54 9.81 23.99
C LEU A 325 44.35 8.55 24.30
N LYS A 326 43.67 7.43 24.63
CA LYS A 326 44.33 6.13 24.83
C LYS A 326 45.07 5.64 23.58
N LYS A 327 44.56 5.99 22.38
CA LYS A 327 45.20 5.68 21.09
C LYS A 327 46.20 6.76 20.62
N GLY A 328 46.30 7.89 21.31
CA GLY A 328 47.13 9.02 20.90
C GLY A 328 46.57 9.81 19.71
N ILE A 329 45.26 9.79 19.49
CA ILE A 329 44.55 10.50 18.43
C ILE A 329 44.04 11.84 18.98
N GLU A 330 44.18 12.92 18.21
CA GLU A 330 43.63 14.23 18.56
C GLU A 330 42.10 14.23 18.38
N PHE A 331 41.36 14.76 19.36
CA PHE A 331 39.90 14.83 19.30
C PHE A 331 39.44 16.28 19.51
N SER A 332 38.60 16.79 18.61
CA SER A 332 38.04 18.15 18.68
C SER A 332 36.52 18.16 18.52
N LEU A 333 35.87 19.10 19.23
CA LEU A 333 34.45 19.42 19.09
C LEU A 333 34.31 20.88 18.64
N GLU A 334 33.61 21.10 17.55
CA GLU A 334 33.35 22.42 16.95
C GLU A 334 31.84 22.63 16.82
N ILE A 335 31.30 23.71 17.40
CA ILE A 335 29.87 24.04 17.30
C ILE A 335 29.79 25.45 16.70
N ASP A 336 29.16 25.56 15.54
CA ASP A 336 29.00 26.85 14.85
C ASP A 336 28.01 27.77 15.60
N GLU A 337 28.22 29.09 15.56
CA GLU A 337 27.39 30.08 16.28
C GLU A 337 25.92 30.09 15.83
N ASP A 338 25.67 29.63 14.60
CA ASP A 338 24.33 29.57 14.00
C ASP A 338 23.52 28.36 14.49
N VAL A 339 24.07 27.47 15.33
CA VAL A 339 23.35 26.33 15.89
C VAL A 339 22.44 26.79 17.05
N PRO A 340 21.13 26.46 17.03
CA PRO A 340 20.23 26.79 18.13
C PRO A 340 20.65 26.08 19.41
N ARG A 341 20.56 26.76 20.55
CA ARG A 341 20.93 26.15 21.85
C ARG A 341 19.87 25.18 22.35
N MET A 342 18.60 25.56 22.20
CA MET A 342 17.44 24.81 22.69
C MET A 342 16.58 24.35 21.52
N VAL A 343 16.36 23.04 21.42
CA VAL A 343 15.53 22.42 20.38
C VAL A 343 14.62 21.36 20.97
N LEU A 344 13.59 21.00 20.24
CA LEU A 344 12.73 19.84 20.49
C LEU A 344 13.18 18.68 19.61
N GLY A 345 13.54 17.56 20.21
CA GLY A 345 13.98 16.37 19.51
C GLY A 345 14.10 15.14 20.42
N ASP A 346 14.60 14.03 19.87
CA ASP A 346 14.84 12.79 20.61
C ASP A 346 16.31 12.66 20.98
N GLU A 347 16.63 13.03 22.22
CA GLU A 347 17.99 13.05 22.73
C GLU A 347 18.64 11.67 22.62
N THR A 348 17.91 10.61 22.97
CA THR A 348 18.42 9.24 22.97
C THR A 348 18.83 8.80 21.56
N ARG A 349 18.00 9.11 20.55
CA ARG A 349 18.30 8.76 19.16
C ARG A 349 19.42 9.58 18.58
N ILE A 350 19.52 10.87 18.92
CA ILE A 350 20.66 11.71 18.52
C ILE A 350 21.95 11.16 19.11
N ARG A 351 21.99 10.84 20.42
CA ARG A 351 23.15 10.20 21.06
C ARG A 351 23.52 8.89 20.36
N GLN A 352 22.52 8.08 19.96
CA GLN A 352 22.75 6.81 19.26
C GLN A 352 23.39 7.02 17.88
N VAL A 353 22.93 8.02 17.11
CA VAL A 353 23.54 8.40 15.82
C VAL A 353 24.98 8.84 16.04
N LEU A 354 25.22 9.79 16.95
CA LEU A 354 26.56 10.31 17.24
C LEU A 354 27.51 9.22 17.74
N SER A 355 27.05 8.38 18.67
CA SER A 355 27.83 7.27 19.22
C SER A 355 28.29 6.30 18.14
N ASN A 356 27.41 5.95 17.19
CA ASN A 356 27.75 5.06 16.09
C ASN A 356 28.77 5.68 15.12
N LEU A 357 28.65 6.97 14.82
CA LEU A 357 29.59 7.67 13.94
C LEU A 357 30.95 7.87 14.62
N LEU A 358 30.97 8.36 15.87
CA LEU A 358 32.19 8.63 16.64
C LEU A 358 32.95 7.34 16.98
N SER A 359 32.24 6.29 17.38
CA SER A 359 32.85 4.99 17.64
C SER A 359 33.56 4.46 16.38
N ASN A 360 32.92 4.56 15.21
CA ASN A 360 33.55 4.18 13.94
C ASN A 360 34.78 5.05 13.63
N ALA A 361 34.68 6.36 13.80
CA ALA A 361 35.80 7.28 13.55
C ALA A 361 37.03 6.95 14.43
N VAL A 362 36.84 6.77 15.74
CA VAL A 362 37.91 6.40 16.67
C VAL A 362 38.42 4.99 16.42
N LYS A 363 37.56 4.07 15.99
CA LYS A 363 37.91 2.68 15.69
C LYS A 363 38.81 2.53 14.46
N PHE A 364 38.51 3.26 13.39
CA PHE A 364 39.19 3.15 12.10
C PHE A 364 40.31 4.17 11.88
N THR A 365 40.53 5.06 12.85
CA THR A 365 41.69 5.95 12.91
C THR A 365 42.74 5.35 13.82
N SER A 366 43.96 5.17 13.32
CA SER A 366 45.11 4.70 14.11
C SER A 366 45.98 5.86 14.60
N GLU A 367 46.17 6.88 13.77
CA GLU A 367 46.95 8.09 14.04
C GLU A 367 46.27 9.28 13.36
N GLY A 368 46.45 10.49 13.91
CA GLY A 368 45.87 11.72 13.36
C GLY A 368 44.77 12.29 14.25
N ARG A 369 43.62 12.65 13.66
CA ARG A 369 42.54 13.34 14.37
C ARG A 369 41.13 12.88 14.01
N VAL A 370 40.22 13.06 14.97
CA VAL A 370 38.77 12.92 14.82
C VAL A 370 38.12 14.24 15.26
N CYS A 371 37.21 14.76 14.43
CA CYS A 371 36.48 16.00 14.72
C CYS A 371 34.97 15.76 14.65
N LEU A 372 34.24 16.19 15.68
CA LEU A 372 32.79 16.35 15.64
C LEU A 372 32.47 17.83 15.40
N ARG A 373 31.71 18.12 14.36
CA ARG A 373 31.22 19.46 14.06
C ARG A 373 29.70 19.50 13.97
N ALA A 374 29.10 20.54 14.54
CA ALA A 374 27.67 20.82 14.41
C ALA A 374 27.44 22.15 13.68
N ASN A 375 26.57 22.13 12.67
CA ASN A 375 26.25 23.28 11.83
C ASN A 375 24.73 23.35 11.57
N CYS A 376 24.21 24.53 11.25
CA CYS A 376 22.83 24.73 10.81
C CYS A 376 22.81 25.58 9.52
N GLU A 377 22.45 24.98 8.39
CA GLU A 377 22.53 25.66 7.08
C GLU A 377 21.46 26.75 6.88
N ASN A 378 20.37 26.73 7.66
CA ASN A 378 19.24 27.65 7.49
C ASN A 378 19.15 28.66 8.63
N VAL A 379 18.90 29.92 8.30
CA VAL A 379 18.47 30.93 9.27
C VAL A 379 17.15 30.47 9.86
N TRP A 380 17.16 30.10 11.13
CA TRP A 380 15.99 29.61 11.85
C TRP A 380 15.32 30.74 12.63
N GLU A 381 14.00 30.65 12.73
CA GLU A 381 13.20 31.48 13.62
C GLU A 381 12.74 30.65 14.80
N PRO A 382 12.60 31.24 16.00
CA PRO A 382 12.07 30.52 17.13
C PRO A 382 10.64 29.98 16.91
N GLY A 383 10.41 28.72 17.27
CA GLY A 383 9.17 27.97 16.95
C GLY A 383 9.11 27.45 15.51
N GLY A 384 10.19 27.64 14.73
CA GLY A 384 10.35 27.08 13.39
C GLY A 384 11.16 25.79 13.39
N MET A 385 11.15 25.09 12.26
CA MET A 385 11.99 23.91 12.03
C MET A 385 13.37 24.34 11.53
N CYS A 386 14.43 23.77 12.12
CA CYS A 386 15.80 23.87 11.64
C CYS A 386 16.33 22.48 11.24
N GLU A 387 17.18 22.42 10.22
CA GLU A 387 17.97 21.22 9.90
C GLU A 387 19.36 21.40 10.50
N ILE A 388 19.73 20.52 11.42
CA ILE A 388 21.05 20.50 12.06
C ILE A 388 21.88 19.42 11.38
N GLU A 389 23.08 19.80 10.96
CA GLU A 389 24.10 18.93 10.39
C GLU A 389 25.10 18.54 11.47
N PHE A 390 25.21 17.24 11.74
CA PHE A 390 26.29 16.66 12.52
C PHE A 390 27.32 16.04 11.58
N GLU A 391 28.50 16.63 11.52
CA GLU A 391 29.65 16.13 10.76
C GLU A 391 30.62 15.40 11.70
N VAL A 392 30.95 14.15 11.38
CA VAL A 392 32.06 13.41 12.02
C VAL A 392 33.14 13.17 10.98
N ALA A 393 34.28 13.83 11.16
CA ALA A 393 35.43 13.74 10.27
C ALA A 393 36.58 12.97 10.93
N ASP A 394 37.17 12.03 10.21
CA ASP A 394 38.32 11.23 10.64
C ASP A 394 39.44 11.25 9.60
N THR A 395 40.68 11.06 10.04
CA THR A 395 41.85 10.89 9.16
C THR A 395 42.31 9.43 9.06
N GLY A 396 41.36 8.50 9.16
CA GLY A 396 41.62 7.06 9.17
C GLY A 396 41.86 6.45 7.78
N ILE A 397 41.61 5.16 7.66
CA ILE A 397 41.90 4.36 6.45
C ILE A 397 41.13 4.80 5.20
N GLY A 398 40.04 5.57 5.36
CA GLY A 398 39.11 5.93 4.30
C GLY A 398 38.36 4.73 3.69
N ILE A 399 37.43 5.02 2.78
CA ILE A 399 36.48 4.06 2.22
C ILE A 399 36.49 4.18 0.70
N SER A 400 36.50 3.04 -0.01
CA SER A 400 36.43 3.03 -1.48
C SER A 400 35.01 3.28 -2.00
N GLU A 401 34.90 3.75 -3.25
CA GLU A 401 33.61 4.03 -3.89
C GLU A 401 32.66 2.81 -3.91
N GLU A 402 33.20 1.60 -4.11
CA GLU A 402 32.39 0.37 -4.07
C GLU A 402 31.83 0.09 -2.66
N GLN A 403 32.62 0.38 -1.62
CA GLN A 403 32.20 0.21 -0.23
C GLN A 403 31.16 1.27 0.17
N ILE A 404 31.29 2.51 -0.29
CA ILE A 404 30.31 3.60 -0.04
C ILE A 404 28.92 3.20 -0.53
N GLN A 405 28.80 2.59 -1.72
CA GLN A 405 27.52 2.16 -2.28
C GLN A 405 26.79 1.11 -1.43
N ARG A 406 27.51 0.35 -0.62
CA ARG A 406 26.95 -0.71 0.24
C ARG A 406 26.90 -0.31 1.71
N LEU A 407 27.53 0.80 2.10
CA LEU A 407 27.84 1.16 3.49
C LEU A 407 26.61 1.25 4.42
N PHE A 408 25.50 1.76 3.88
CA PHE A 408 24.25 1.91 4.64
C PHE A 408 23.31 0.71 4.51
N ASN A 409 23.72 -0.34 3.78
CA ASN A 409 22.92 -1.56 3.69
C ASN A 409 23.08 -2.40 4.98
N PRO A 410 21.98 -2.97 5.51
CA PRO A 410 22.03 -3.82 6.70
C PRO A 410 22.97 -5.01 6.50
N PHE A 411 23.75 -5.34 7.54
CA PHE A 411 24.72 -6.45 7.54
C PHE A 411 25.81 -6.36 6.47
N SER A 412 26.01 -5.19 5.86
CA SER A 412 27.14 -4.97 4.97
C SER A 412 28.42 -4.84 5.80
N GLN A 413 29.41 -5.67 5.49
CA GLN A 413 30.75 -5.60 6.08
C GLN A 413 31.76 -5.52 4.94
N ALA A 414 32.74 -4.64 5.09
CA ALA A 414 33.52 -4.12 3.97
C ALA A 414 34.68 -5.03 3.48
N ASP A 415 35.01 -6.14 4.16
CA ASP A 415 35.78 -7.30 3.64
C ASP A 415 36.15 -8.29 4.77
N SER A 416 36.45 -9.53 4.40
CA SER A 416 36.77 -10.67 5.30
C SER A 416 38.16 -10.63 5.97
N SER A 417 39.04 -9.69 5.58
CA SER A 417 40.41 -9.56 6.09
C SER A 417 40.52 -8.57 7.27
N THR A 418 39.72 -7.49 7.27
CA THR A 418 39.63 -6.49 8.35
C THR A 418 38.67 -6.90 9.47
N THR A 419 37.77 -7.86 9.22
CA THR A 419 36.79 -8.37 10.21
C THR A 419 37.44 -9.08 11.40
N ARG A 420 38.66 -9.61 11.23
CA ARG A 420 39.36 -10.35 12.30
C ARG A 420 39.99 -9.45 13.37
N GLN A 421 40.18 -8.16 13.10
CA GLN A 421 40.80 -7.22 14.05
C GLN A 421 39.79 -6.28 14.74
N TYR A 422 38.64 -5.98 14.11
CA TYR A 422 37.77 -4.88 14.55
C TYR A 422 36.27 -5.21 14.48
N GLY A 423 35.84 -6.39 14.95
CA GLY A 423 34.45 -6.87 14.87
C GLY A 423 33.34 -5.81 15.07
N GLY A 424 32.29 -5.89 14.26
CA GLY A 424 31.10 -5.03 14.35
C GLY A 424 29.94 -5.66 13.57
N THR A 425 28.69 -5.37 13.92
CA THR A 425 27.51 -6.03 13.32
C THR A 425 27.18 -5.60 11.90
N GLY A 426 27.76 -4.50 11.42
CA GLY A 426 27.35 -3.88 10.15
C GLY A 426 25.94 -3.30 10.19
N LEU A 427 25.36 -3.12 11.39
CA LEU A 427 24.04 -2.51 11.59
C LEU A 427 24.12 -1.02 11.94
N GLY A 428 25.19 -0.57 12.61
CA GLY A 428 25.29 0.79 13.15
C GLY A 428 25.00 1.91 12.13
N LEU A 429 25.59 1.84 10.93
CA LEU A 429 25.36 2.86 9.89
C LEU A 429 23.97 2.75 9.25
N ALA A 430 23.42 1.53 9.10
CA ALA A 430 22.05 1.33 8.63
C ALA A 430 21.03 1.90 9.63
N ILE A 431 21.30 1.73 10.95
CA ILE A 431 20.52 2.33 12.03
C ILE A 431 20.65 3.86 11.99
N CYS A 432 21.86 4.41 11.82
CA CYS A 432 22.05 5.87 11.72
C CYS A 432 21.21 6.47 10.59
N LYS A 433 21.25 5.86 9.40
CA LYS A 433 20.44 6.28 8.26
C LYS A 433 18.95 6.28 8.61
N SER A 434 18.50 5.18 9.19
CA SER A 434 17.10 4.98 9.50
C SER A 434 16.58 5.92 10.59
N LEU A 435 17.39 6.19 11.62
CA LEU A 435 17.07 7.14 12.68
C LEU A 435 17.03 8.58 12.14
N ALA A 436 18.00 8.96 11.30
CA ALA A 436 17.99 10.27 10.67
C ALA A 436 16.75 10.46 9.78
N GLU A 437 16.38 9.46 8.97
CA GLU A 437 15.16 9.48 8.15
C GLU A 437 13.88 9.54 9.00
N ALA A 438 13.83 8.81 10.12
CA ALA A 438 12.70 8.86 11.05
C ALA A 438 12.55 10.22 11.75
N MET A 439 13.66 10.93 11.97
CA MET A 439 13.68 12.32 12.47
C MET A 439 13.61 13.36 11.34
N GLY A 440 13.13 12.97 10.15
CA GLY A 440 12.88 13.89 9.02
C GLY A 440 14.12 14.37 8.26
N GLY A 441 15.29 13.80 8.54
CA GLY A 441 16.56 14.18 7.94
C GLY A 441 17.14 13.13 6.98
N ARG A 442 18.48 13.14 6.83
CA ARG A 442 19.21 12.29 5.88
C ARG A 442 20.64 12.02 6.37
N VAL A 443 21.35 11.09 5.72
CA VAL A 443 22.78 10.85 5.96
C VAL A 443 23.58 10.91 4.66
N HIS A 444 24.83 11.35 4.75
CA HIS A 444 25.76 11.42 3.64
C HIS A 444 27.18 11.02 4.09
N VAL A 445 28.02 10.58 3.16
CA VAL A 445 29.42 10.24 3.42
C VAL A 445 30.29 10.70 2.26
N SER A 446 31.44 11.27 2.59
CA SER A 446 32.51 11.61 1.65
C SER A 446 33.81 11.03 2.18
N SER A 447 34.47 10.15 1.43
CA SER A 447 35.70 9.50 1.88
C SER A 447 36.62 9.18 0.71
N THR A 448 37.93 9.26 0.96
CA THR A 448 38.97 8.86 0.01
C THR A 448 39.87 7.82 0.70
N PRO A 449 40.15 6.66 0.10
CA PRO A 449 41.06 5.68 0.68
C PRO A 449 42.42 6.29 1.05
N GLY A 450 42.81 6.16 2.32
CA GLY A 450 44.06 6.67 2.88
C GLY A 450 44.05 8.14 3.31
N GLU A 451 42.99 8.90 3.06
CA GLU A 451 42.88 10.32 3.50
C GLU A 451 41.85 10.52 4.62
N GLY A 452 41.05 9.49 4.92
CA GLY A 452 40.02 9.51 5.95
C GLY A 452 38.59 9.62 5.42
N SER A 453 37.64 9.88 6.32
CA SER A 453 36.21 9.93 5.99
C SER A 453 35.52 11.10 6.66
N ARG A 454 34.44 11.58 6.05
CA ARG A 454 33.50 12.56 6.61
C ARG A 454 32.10 12.00 6.52
N PHE A 455 31.46 11.82 7.65
CA PHE A 455 30.09 11.36 7.78
C PHE A 455 29.21 12.53 8.20
N TYR A 456 28.09 12.70 7.52
CA TYR A 456 27.12 13.76 7.78
C TYR A 456 25.79 13.13 8.16
N ALA A 457 25.22 13.55 9.28
CA ALA A 457 23.86 13.23 9.67
C ALA A 457 23.06 14.53 9.83
N TYR A 458 22.00 14.65 9.05
CA TYR A 458 21.07 15.77 9.08
C TYR A 458 19.86 15.36 9.90
N VAL A 459 19.41 16.22 10.81
CA VAL A 459 18.23 15.98 11.64
C VAL A 459 17.36 17.23 11.67
N GLN A 460 16.05 17.07 11.47
CA GLN A 460 15.10 18.16 11.58
C GLN A 460 14.60 18.29 13.02
N MET A 461 14.69 19.49 13.57
CA MET A 461 14.29 19.78 14.94
C MET A 461 13.53 21.10 15.00
N GLU A 462 12.58 21.22 15.92
CA GLU A 462 11.89 22.47 16.17
C GLU A 462 12.70 23.31 17.15
N VAL A 463 12.94 24.59 16.84
CA VAL A 463 13.72 25.47 17.71
C VAL A 463 12.84 26.04 18.81
N LEU A 464 13.28 25.91 20.06
CA LEU A 464 12.59 26.52 21.19
C LEU A 464 12.93 28.00 21.30
N ASN A 465 11.90 28.78 21.60
CA ASN A 465 12.03 30.22 21.76
C ASN A 465 12.75 30.57 23.06
N GLU A 466 13.93 31.21 22.96
CA GLU A 466 14.49 31.99 24.07
C GLU A 466 13.66 33.27 24.25
N ALA A 467 12.39 33.14 24.61
CA ALA A 467 11.49 34.25 24.89
C ALA A 467 10.79 34.09 26.24
N SER A 468 11.56 33.81 27.27
CA SER A 468 11.64 34.58 28.50
C SER A 468 12.60 33.85 29.44
N PRO A 469 13.40 34.58 30.25
CA PRO A 469 13.94 33.96 31.44
C PRO A 469 12.72 33.49 32.21
N VAL A 470 12.54 32.17 32.33
CA VAL A 470 11.76 31.66 33.45
C VAL A 470 12.42 32.35 34.63
N SER A 471 11.65 33.21 35.28
CA SER A 471 12.07 33.90 36.49
C SER A 471 12.79 32.85 37.30
N ALA A 472 14.00 33.19 37.71
CA ALA A 472 14.56 32.66 38.93
C ALA A 472 13.40 32.69 39.94
N VAL A 473 12.74 31.54 40.11
CA VAL A 473 12.27 31.17 41.42
C VAL A 473 13.56 31.19 42.19
N ASP A 474 13.68 32.21 43.03
CA ASP A 474 14.63 32.33 44.12
C ASP A 474 14.78 30.95 44.78
N THR A 475 15.67 30.18 44.21
CA THR A 475 16.26 29.00 44.80
C THR A 475 17.72 29.28 44.56
N PRO A 476 18.43 29.83 45.55
CA PRO A 476 19.80 30.26 45.36
C PRO A 476 20.59 29.02 44.92
N GLN A 477 21.11 29.04 43.69
CA GLN A 477 22.26 28.22 43.34
C GLN A 477 23.39 28.65 44.28
N PRO A 478 23.92 27.76 45.14
CA PRO A 478 25.18 28.06 45.79
C PRO A 478 26.26 27.92 44.71
N GLU A 479 26.96 29.02 44.45
CA GLU A 479 28.31 29.00 43.90
C GLU A 479 29.19 27.99 44.67
N PRO A 480 30.27 27.46 44.06
CA PRO A 480 31.17 26.53 44.74
C PRO A 480 32.03 27.29 45.76
N GLU A 481 31.43 27.68 46.87
CA GLU A 481 32.16 28.07 48.07
C GLU A 481 32.83 26.82 48.65
N GLY A 482 34.13 26.93 48.87
CA GLY A 482 35.00 25.83 49.24
C GLY A 482 34.47 25.03 50.42
N LEU A 483 34.59 23.70 50.28
CA LEU A 483 34.39 22.68 51.30
C LEU A 483 34.67 23.18 52.73
N PRO A 484 33.64 23.40 53.56
CA PRO A 484 33.74 23.20 54.99
C PRO A 484 33.44 21.72 55.24
N GLN A 485 34.46 20.97 55.63
CA GLN A 485 34.26 19.70 56.32
C GLN A 485 33.48 19.98 57.62
N SER A 486 32.23 19.52 57.73
CA SER A 486 31.63 19.12 59.02
C SER A 486 30.23 18.54 58.86
N ASP A 487 30.07 17.35 59.46
CA ASP A 487 28.90 16.80 60.15
C ASP A 487 27.70 16.32 59.31
N VAL A 488 27.82 15.07 58.85
CA VAL A 488 26.69 14.20 58.45
C VAL A 488 25.82 13.93 59.70
N PRO A 489 24.48 14.08 59.64
CA PRO A 489 23.61 13.66 60.73
C PRO A 489 23.70 12.15 60.94
N ASP A 490 24.02 11.75 62.18
CA ASP A 490 24.05 10.37 62.65
C ASP A 490 22.67 9.70 62.47
N VAL A 491 22.63 8.67 61.61
CA VAL A 491 21.56 7.65 61.44
C VAL A 491 20.30 8.10 60.67
N CYS A 492 20.30 7.88 59.35
CA CYS A 492 19.10 7.84 58.49
C CYS A 492 18.67 6.37 58.31
N SER A 493 17.45 6.01 58.72
CA SER A 493 16.90 4.67 58.53
C SER A 493 16.24 4.55 57.16
N ILE A 494 16.82 3.70 56.29
CA ILE A 494 16.39 3.53 54.90
C ILE A 494 15.72 2.17 54.71
N ALA A 495 14.54 2.16 54.06
CA ALA A 495 13.89 0.95 53.59
C ALA A 495 13.87 0.92 52.06
N VAL A 496 14.11 -0.26 51.47
CA VAL A 496 14.15 -0.49 50.04
C VAL A 496 13.22 -1.64 49.68
N ALA A 497 12.20 -1.39 48.85
CA ALA A 497 11.30 -2.41 48.32
C ALA A 497 11.62 -2.66 46.83
N GLU A 498 12.09 -3.86 46.51
CA GLU A 498 12.50 -4.27 45.17
C GLU A 498 12.34 -5.79 45.07
N ASP A 499 11.65 -6.31 44.05
CA ASP A 499 11.32 -7.74 43.97
C ASP A 499 12.47 -8.58 43.38
N ASN A 500 13.35 -7.96 42.59
CA ASN A 500 14.47 -8.64 41.97
C ASN A 500 15.67 -8.74 42.94
N LEU A 501 15.99 -9.96 43.35
CA LEU A 501 17.11 -10.25 44.26
C LEU A 501 18.47 -9.74 43.74
N ALA A 502 18.69 -9.65 42.42
CA ALA A 502 19.92 -9.08 41.87
C ALA A 502 19.98 -7.56 42.09
N ASN A 503 18.87 -6.86 41.87
CA ASN A 503 18.75 -5.42 42.13
C ASN A 503 18.88 -5.10 43.62
N GLN A 504 18.24 -5.90 44.50
CA GLN A 504 18.42 -5.77 45.95
C GLN A 504 19.90 -5.90 46.35
N ARG A 505 20.63 -6.88 45.81
CA ARG A 505 22.07 -7.06 46.10
C ARG A 505 22.90 -5.87 45.63
N LEU A 506 22.62 -5.36 44.42
CA LEU A 506 23.30 -4.20 43.86
C LEU A 506 23.08 -2.96 44.74
N LEU A 507 21.81 -2.63 45.03
CA LEU A 507 21.45 -1.51 45.89
C LEU A 507 22.06 -1.66 47.27
N LYS A 508 22.05 -2.86 47.87
CA LYS A 508 22.67 -3.11 49.16
C LYS A 508 24.15 -2.75 49.20
N ILE A 509 24.90 -3.09 48.16
CA ILE A 509 26.32 -2.72 48.04
C ILE A 509 26.47 -1.21 47.86
N MET A 510 25.64 -0.58 47.02
CA MET A 510 25.68 0.87 46.83
C MET A 510 25.39 1.63 48.13
N PHE A 511 24.35 1.24 48.87
CA PHE A 511 24.02 1.82 50.18
C PHE A 511 25.14 1.63 51.20
N GLN A 512 25.79 0.46 51.23
CA GLN A 512 26.97 0.23 52.07
C GLN A 512 28.13 1.17 51.72
N GLN A 513 28.41 1.37 50.44
CA GLN A 513 29.51 2.24 49.98
C GLN A 513 29.28 3.72 50.27
N ILE A 514 28.03 4.17 50.29
CA ILE A 514 27.68 5.58 50.59
C ILE A 514 27.35 5.83 52.07
N GLY A 515 27.54 4.84 52.95
CA GLY A 515 27.46 5.02 54.40
C GLY A 515 26.14 4.59 55.07
N TYR A 516 25.27 3.85 54.39
CA TYR A 516 24.01 3.31 54.94
C TYR A 516 24.00 1.77 54.94
N PRO A 517 24.87 1.12 55.72
CA PRO A 517 24.98 -0.35 55.73
C PRO A 517 23.76 -1.07 56.31
N ASP A 518 22.94 -0.37 57.10
CA ASP A 518 21.77 -0.90 57.81
C ASP A 518 20.45 -0.73 57.03
N ALA A 519 20.51 -0.34 55.75
CA ALA A 519 19.32 -0.26 54.90
C ALA A 519 18.59 -1.62 54.82
N VAL A 520 17.27 -1.60 55.02
CA VAL A 520 16.43 -2.80 55.05
C VAL A 520 15.85 -3.07 53.66
N PHE A 521 16.00 -4.30 53.18
CA PHE A 521 15.53 -4.73 51.85
C PHE A 521 14.34 -5.66 51.97
N LEU A 522 13.29 -5.37 51.21
CA LEU A 522 11.99 -6.04 51.24
C LEU A 522 11.57 -6.38 49.79
N SER A 523 10.80 -7.44 49.62
CA SER A 523 10.58 -8.04 48.29
C SER A 523 9.30 -7.60 47.57
N ASN A 524 8.46 -6.79 48.23
CA ASN A 524 7.19 -6.27 47.69
C ASN A 524 6.64 -5.15 48.58
N GLY A 525 5.61 -4.44 48.10
CA GLY A 525 4.96 -3.37 48.85
C GLY A 525 4.34 -3.82 50.17
N SER A 526 3.77 -5.04 50.23
CA SER A 526 3.11 -5.53 51.45
C SER A 526 4.10 -5.75 52.60
N GLU A 527 5.29 -6.27 52.30
CA GLU A 527 6.39 -6.38 53.26
C GLU A 527 6.86 -5.01 53.75
N LEU A 528 6.91 -4.01 52.86
CA LEU A 528 7.22 -2.62 53.21
C LEU A 528 6.21 -2.04 54.20
N ILE A 529 4.92 -2.13 53.91
CA ILE A 529 3.87 -1.62 54.81
C ILE A 529 3.96 -2.29 56.19
N ASN A 530 4.07 -3.62 56.23
CA ASN A 530 4.20 -4.36 57.50
C ASN A 530 5.47 -3.97 58.28
N TYR A 531 6.58 -3.73 57.58
CA TYR A 531 7.82 -3.27 58.22
C TYR A 531 7.66 -1.88 58.83
N LEU A 532 7.05 -0.94 58.09
CA LEU A 532 6.83 0.43 58.53
C LEU A 532 5.88 0.52 59.72
N GLN A 533 4.86 -0.34 59.83
CA GLN A 533 3.98 -0.36 61.02
C GLN A 533 4.75 -0.59 62.34
N GLY A 534 5.87 -1.31 62.31
CA GLY A 534 6.69 -1.62 63.48
C GLY A 534 7.95 -0.76 63.64
N ASN A 535 8.49 -0.19 62.56
CA ASN A 535 9.85 0.38 62.52
C ASN A 535 9.85 1.80 61.95
N ALA A 536 10.66 2.68 62.53
CA ALA A 536 10.77 4.05 62.04
C ALA A 536 11.62 4.05 60.78
N CYS A 537 11.21 4.81 59.77
CA CYS A 537 11.94 4.93 58.53
C CYS A 537 11.92 6.40 58.10
N ASP A 538 13.09 6.89 57.73
CA ASP A 538 13.31 8.29 57.35
C ASP A 538 13.32 8.45 55.83
N LEU A 539 13.54 7.37 55.06
CA LEU A 539 13.59 7.39 53.60
C LEU A 539 13.24 6.03 53.01
N VAL A 540 12.34 6.01 52.03
CA VAL A 540 11.91 4.80 51.33
C VAL A 540 12.37 4.86 49.88
N PHE A 541 12.98 3.79 49.38
CA PHE A 541 13.16 3.53 47.95
C PHE A 541 12.25 2.38 47.54
N MET A 542 11.48 2.53 46.46
CA MET A 542 10.48 1.53 46.11
C MET A 542 10.32 1.36 44.61
N ASP A 543 10.43 0.12 44.14
CA ASP A 543 10.16 -0.25 42.75
C ASP A 543 8.67 -0.06 42.41
N LEU A 544 8.40 0.45 41.21
CA LEU A 544 7.03 0.68 40.75
C LEU A 544 6.31 -0.63 40.45
N GLN A 545 7.01 -1.62 39.91
CA GLN A 545 6.44 -2.89 39.47
C GLN A 545 6.92 -4.03 40.37
N MET A 546 6.12 -4.36 41.38
CA MET A 546 6.38 -5.47 42.29
C MET A 546 5.15 -6.41 42.37
N PRO A 547 5.35 -7.72 42.63
CA PRO A 547 4.26 -8.66 42.84
C PRO A 547 3.53 -8.39 44.17
N ILE A 548 2.31 -8.91 44.31
CA ILE A 548 1.42 -8.80 45.49
C ILE A 548 0.85 -7.40 45.70
N LEU A 549 1.70 -6.40 45.91
CA LEU A 549 1.34 -5.00 46.08
C LEU A 549 2.38 -4.14 45.35
N ASP A 550 1.93 -3.41 44.34
CA ASP A 550 2.80 -2.57 43.51
C ASP A 550 3.23 -1.28 44.24
N GLY A 551 4.24 -0.60 43.69
CA GLY A 551 4.84 0.57 44.34
C GLY A 551 3.90 1.77 44.43
N LEU A 552 3.01 1.96 43.46
CA LEU A 552 2.06 3.08 43.47
C LEU A 552 1.01 2.87 44.56
N GLN A 553 0.40 1.68 44.61
CA GLN A 553 -0.57 1.29 45.64
C GLN A 553 0.05 1.30 47.04
N ALA A 554 1.29 0.82 47.18
CA ALA A 554 2.00 0.89 48.46
C ALA A 554 2.24 2.34 48.90
N CYS A 555 2.55 3.26 47.98
CA CYS A 555 2.71 4.66 48.32
C CYS A 555 1.39 5.31 48.77
N GLU A 556 0.28 5.04 48.07
CA GLU A 556 -1.06 5.49 48.48
C GLU A 556 -1.38 5.05 49.91
N LEU A 557 -1.14 3.78 50.24
CA LEU A 557 -1.35 3.24 51.59
C LEU A 557 -0.45 3.89 52.65
N ILE A 558 0.79 4.25 52.30
CA ILE A 558 1.68 5.03 53.19
C ILE A 558 1.07 6.40 53.47
N ARG A 559 0.57 7.10 52.44
CA ARG A 559 -0.06 8.43 52.58
C ARG A 559 -1.39 8.39 53.33
N GLU A 560 -2.17 7.32 53.17
CA GLU A 560 -3.41 7.10 53.92
C GLU A 560 -3.17 6.79 55.42
N GLY A 561 -1.96 6.35 55.77
CA GLY A 561 -1.55 6.06 57.15
C GLY A 561 -1.59 4.59 57.55
N GLU A 562 -1.84 3.68 56.60
CA GLU A 562 -1.86 2.24 56.83
C GLU A 562 -0.46 1.70 57.22
N ALA A 563 0.60 2.40 56.82
CA ALA A 563 1.98 2.17 57.27
C ALA A 563 2.31 2.80 58.65
N GLY A 564 1.31 3.37 59.33
CA GLY A 564 1.44 4.15 60.56
C GLY A 564 1.51 5.66 60.31
N ASP A 565 0.77 6.45 61.10
CA ASP A 565 0.60 7.90 60.91
C ASP A 565 1.91 8.69 60.80
N ARG A 566 3.00 8.21 61.43
CA ARG A 566 4.31 8.88 61.38
C ARG A 566 4.99 8.82 60.00
N HIS A 567 4.61 7.88 59.13
CA HIS A 567 5.22 7.70 57.82
C HIS A 567 4.43 8.38 56.70
N LYS A 568 3.32 9.06 57.01
CA LYS A 568 2.51 9.76 55.99
C LYS A 568 3.34 10.73 55.16
N GLU A 569 4.33 11.37 55.76
CA GLU A 569 5.22 12.34 55.11
C GLU A 569 6.62 11.77 54.84
N VAL A 570 6.84 10.46 55.00
CA VAL A 570 8.16 9.89 54.71
C VAL A 570 8.49 10.12 53.24
N PRO A 571 9.70 10.62 52.90
CA PRO A 571 10.13 10.71 51.52
C PRO A 571 10.16 9.32 50.86
N VAL A 572 9.46 9.19 49.73
CA VAL A 572 9.42 7.98 48.91
C VAL A 572 10.07 8.27 47.56
N VAL A 573 11.12 7.52 47.22
CA VAL A 573 11.83 7.58 45.95
C VAL A 573 11.45 6.37 45.10
N ALA A 574 10.84 6.62 43.95
CA ALA A 574 10.49 5.58 42.98
C ALA A 574 11.76 4.99 42.34
N LEU A 575 11.87 3.67 42.27
CA LEU A 575 12.84 2.99 41.42
C LEU A 575 12.12 2.62 40.12
N THR A 576 12.52 3.21 38.99
CA THR A 576 11.81 3.01 37.71
C THR A 576 12.75 2.54 36.60
N ALA A 577 12.25 1.70 35.69
CA ALA A 577 12.98 1.29 34.50
C ALA A 577 13.06 2.40 33.43
N ASN A 578 12.15 3.39 33.47
CA ASN A 578 12.12 4.53 32.56
C ASN A 578 11.73 5.82 33.29
N ALA A 579 12.48 6.89 33.08
CA ALA A 579 12.18 8.23 33.60
C ALA A 579 11.26 9.01 32.64
N PHE A 580 10.17 8.40 32.16
CA PHE A 580 9.25 9.07 31.24
C PHE A 580 8.22 9.95 31.98
N ALA A 581 7.81 11.04 31.34
CA ALA A 581 6.88 12.04 31.87
C ALA A 581 5.54 11.45 32.36
N GLY A 582 5.05 10.35 31.78
CA GLY A 582 3.82 9.69 32.20
C GLY A 582 3.93 8.90 33.51
N ASP A 583 5.12 8.38 33.84
CA ASP A 583 5.35 7.72 35.13
C ASP A 583 5.65 8.74 36.22
N GLU A 584 6.26 9.90 35.89
CA GLU A 584 6.49 10.97 36.87
C GLU A 584 5.19 11.56 37.40
N GLU A 585 4.20 11.81 36.52
CA GLU A 585 2.89 12.33 36.92
C GLU A 585 2.13 11.33 37.81
N ARG A 586 2.15 10.04 37.45
CA ARG A 586 1.56 8.95 38.26
C ARG A 586 2.26 8.78 39.60
N CYS A 587 3.59 8.91 39.65
CA CYS A 587 4.35 8.86 40.90
C CYS A 587 4.01 10.04 41.81
N LYS A 588 3.89 11.24 41.25
CA LYS A 588 3.48 12.44 42.00
C LYS A 588 2.04 12.34 42.51
N GLU A 589 1.11 11.85 41.69
CA GLU A 589 -0.29 11.61 42.09
C GLU A 589 -0.40 10.60 43.24
N ALA A 590 0.40 9.52 43.20
CA ALA A 590 0.49 8.54 44.29
C ALA A 590 1.21 9.07 45.55
N GLY A 591 1.80 10.27 45.48
CA GLY A 591 2.46 10.94 46.59
C GLY A 591 3.95 10.63 46.76
N MET A 592 4.64 10.14 45.72
CA MET A 592 6.10 9.95 45.73
C MET A 592 6.84 11.28 45.56
N ASN A 593 8.03 11.39 46.15
CA ASN A 593 8.78 12.64 46.26
C ASN A 593 9.87 12.79 45.18
N ALA A 594 10.44 11.68 44.72
CA ALA A 594 11.47 11.66 43.69
C ALA A 594 11.50 10.31 42.97
N TYR A 595 12.36 10.19 41.96
CA TYR A 595 12.59 8.93 41.25
C TYR A 595 14.07 8.71 40.96
N LEU A 596 14.46 7.45 40.81
CA LEU A 596 15.78 7.00 40.43
C LEU A 596 15.63 5.95 39.31
N SER A 597 16.17 6.27 38.13
CA SER A 597 16.11 5.39 36.96
C SER A 597 17.09 4.23 37.06
N LYS A 598 16.65 3.04 36.69
CA LYS A 598 17.49 1.85 36.43
C LYS A 598 18.16 2.02 35.06
N PRO A 599 19.47 1.75 34.89
CA PRO A 599 20.41 1.22 35.88
C PRO A 599 20.86 2.27 36.91
N PHE A 600 20.94 1.86 38.18
CA PHE A 600 21.34 2.72 39.28
C PHE A 600 22.81 3.15 39.15
N LYS A 601 23.09 4.43 39.39
CA LYS A 601 24.46 4.97 39.48
C LYS A 601 24.71 5.45 40.91
N ILE A 602 25.87 5.09 41.49
CA ILE A 602 26.23 5.45 42.88
C ILE A 602 26.18 6.96 43.10
N ASP A 603 26.69 7.76 42.15
CA ASP A 603 26.72 9.21 42.30
C ASP A 603 25.30 9.81 42.31
N ARG A 604 24.40 9.32 41.46
CA ARG A 604 22.98 9.71 41.47
C ARG A 604 22.27 9.31 42.75
N LEU A 605 22.54 8.11 43.27
CA LEU A 605 21.99 7.66 44.54
C LEU A 605 22.48 8.56 45.70
N ARG A 606 23.76 8.92 45.71
CA ARG A 606 24.35 9.82 46.71
C ARG A 606 23.75 11.23 46.64
N GLU A 607 23.65 11.79 45.44
CA GLU A 607 23.02 13.10 45.18
C GLU A 607 21.55 13.12 45.65
N MET A 608 20.80 12.05 45.35
CA MET A 608 19.39 11.92 45.73
C MET A 608 19.19 11.89 47.25
N ILE A 609 20.00 11.13 47.98
CA ILE A 609 19.90 11.10 49.45
C ILE A 609 20.30 12.46 50.02
N ALA A 610 21.35 13.09 49.48
CA ALA A 610 21.80 14.40 49.93
C ALA A 610 20.77 15.51 49.64
N SER A 611 20.01 15.44 48.55
CA SER A 611 18.98 16.42 48.23
C SER A 611 17.76 16.30 49.16
N LEU A 612 17.38 15.08 49.52
CA LEU A 612 16.24 14.81 50.40
C LEU A 612 16.55 15.07 51.88
N GLN A 613 17.83 15.00 52.28
CA GLN A 613 18.27 15.39 53.63
C GLN A 613 18.39 16.91 53.85
N ARG A 614 18.35 17.71 52.77
CA ARG A 614 18.44 19.18 52.83
C ARG A 614 17.11 19.89 52.96
N VAL A 615 16.01 19.15 53.05
CA VAL A 615 14.67 19.72 53.28
C VAL A 615 14.42 19.70 54.80
N PRO A 616 14.36 20.87 55.46
CA PRO A 616 14.16 20.97 56.91
C PRO A 616 12.77 20.54 57.38
#